data_AF-A0A7W9BJ51-F1
#
_entry.id   AF-A0A7W9BJ51-F1
#
_cell.length_a   1.000
_cell.length_b   1.000
_cell.length_c   1.000
_cell.angle_alpha   90.00
_cell.angle_beta   90.00
_cell.angle_gamma   90.00
#
_symmetry.space_group_name_H-M   'P 1'
#
loop_
_entity.id
_entity.type
_entity.pdbx_description
1 polymer ?
#
loop_
_entity_poly.entity_id
_entity_poly.type
_entity_poly.pdbx_seq_one_letter_code
_entity_poly.pdbx_strand_id
1 'polypeptide(L)' 'MWRLIKALVFLTALAAIGLIGYAYIGPIFFPGDFSPPRIQVTEPVTLDLE' A
#
# COMPACT_ATOMS: atom_id res chain seq x y z
N MET A 1 7.89 -36.50 0.41
CA MET A 1 8.16 -35.10 0.79
C MET A 1 8.14 -34.13 -0.38
N TRP A 2 8.73 -34.46 -1.54
CA TRP A 2 8.79 -33.58 -2.71
C TRP A 2 7.42 -33.03 -3.19
N ARG A 3 6.35 -33.84 -3.11
CA ARG A 3 4.98 -33.41 -3.44
C ARG A 3 4.46 -32.27 -2.55
N LEU A 4 4.80 -32.29 -1.26
CA LEU A 4 4.42 -31.25 -0.30
C LEU A 4 5.21 -29.96 -0.54
N ILE A 5 6.50 -30.07 -0.87
CA ILE A 5 7.34 -28.91 -1.20
C ILE A 5 6.80 -28.19 -2.43
N LYS A 6 6.42 -28.91 -3.50
CA LYS A 6 5.77 -28.30 -4.67
C LYS A 6 4.46 -27.58 -4.32
N ALA A 7 3.65 -28.18 -3.45
CA ALA A 7 2.42 -27.55 -2.98
C ALA A 7 2.72 -26.25 -2.21
N LEU A 8 3.72 -26.25 -1.33
CA LEU A 8 4.13 -25.04 -0.61
C LEU A 8 4.60 -23.94 -1.55
N VAL A 9 5.45 -24.25 -2.53
CA VAL A 9 5.92 -23.26 -3.53
C VAL A 9 4.74 -22.65 -4.29
N PHE A 10 3.77 -23.48 -4.70
CA PHE A 10 2.56 -23.01 -5.37
C PHE A 10 1.73 -22.08 -4.46
N LEU A 11 1.51 -22.47 -3.20
CA LEU A 11 0.75 -21.66 -2.25
C LEU A 11 1.45 -20.35 -1.92
N THR A 12 2.78 -20.35 -1.79
CA THR A 12 3.56 -19.12 -1.60
C THR A 12 3.43 -18.19 -2.79
N ALA A 13 3.48 -18.70 -4.02
CA ALA A 13 3.26 -17.90 -5.21
C ALA A 13 1.85 -17.30 -5.24
N LEU A 14 0.83 -18.08 -4.88
CA LEU A 14 -0.55 -17.61 -4.80
C LEU A 14 -0.72 -16.51 -3.73
N ALA A 15 -0.11 -16.69 -2.56
CA ALA A 15 -0.11 -15.66 -1.51
C ALA A 15 0.59 -14.37 -1.98
N ALA A 16 1.72 -14.48 -2.68
CA ALA A 16 2.41 -13.32 -3.24
C ALA A 16 1.54 -12.57 -4.26
N ILE A 17 0.85 -13.28 -5.15
CA ILE A 17 -0.09 -12.68 -6.10
C ILE A 17 -1.23 -11.97 -5.35
N GLY A 18 -1.75 -12.58 -4.27
CA GLY A 18 -2.77 -11.95 -3.42
C GLY A 18 -2.30 -10.65 -2.79
N LEU A 19 -1.08 -10.62 -2.25
CA LEU A 19 -0.48 -9.40 -1.68
C LEU A 19 -0.27 -8.31 -2.74
N ILE A 20 0.22 -8.70 -3.93
CA ILE A 20 0.37 -7.77 -5.05
C ILE A 20 -0.99 -7.20 -5.45
N GLY A 21 -2.00 -8.05 -5.63
CA GLY A 21 -3.37 -7.62 -5.93
C GLY A 21 -3.92 -6.66 -4.89
N TYR A 22 -3.73 -6.96 -3.60
CA TYR A 22 -4.14 -6.07 -2.51
C TYR A 22 -3.41 -4.72 -2.54
N ALA A 23 -2.12 -4.68 -2.89
CA ALA A 23 -1.40 -3.42 -3.00
C ALA A 23 -1.93 -2.50 -4.13
N TYR A 24 -2.42 -3.07 -5.23
CA TYR A 24 -2.97 -2.30 -6.36
C TYR A 24 -4.45 -1.96 -6.22
N ILE A 25 -5.25 -2.89 -5.71
CA ILE A 25 -6.71 -2.73 -5.58
C ILE A 25 -7.07 -2.09 -4.24
N GLY A 26 -6.27 -2.33 -3.20
CA GLY A 26 -6.47 -1.83 -1.85
C GLY A 26 -6.71 -0.32 -1.74
N PRO A 27 -5.94 0.54 -2.43
CA PRO A 27 -6.20 1.99 -2.40
C PRO A 27 -7.61 2.40 -2.88
N ILE A 28 -8.26 1.57 -3.72
CA ILE A 28 -9.60 1.84 -4.25
C ILE A 28 -10.68 1.52 -3.21
N PHE A 29 -10.52 0.42 -2.47
CA PHE A 29 -11.51 -0.07 -1.51
C PHE A 29 -11.24 0.35 -0.06
N PHE A 30 -9.98 0.63 0.28
CA PHE A 30 -9.49 0.95 1.62
C PHE A 30 -8.58 2.19 1.62
N PRO A 31 -9.01 3.33 1.03
CA PRO A 31 -8.13 4.48 0.81
C PRO A 31 -7.46 5.04 2.08
N GLY A 32 -8.07 4.86 3.26
CA GLY A 32 -7.50 5.29 4.54
C GLY A 32 -6.18 4.58 4.88
N ASP A 33 -6.12 3.26 4.69
CA ASP A 33 -4.95 2.42 5.02
C ASP A 33 -3.73 2.72 4.13
N PHE A 34 -3.99 3.28 2.94
CA PHE A 34 -2.97 3.65 1.94
C PHE A 34 -2.68 5.16 1.92
N SER A 35 -3.34 5.95 2.78
CA SER A 35 -3.13 7.39 2.83
C SER A 35 -1.99 7.75 3.79
N PRO A 36 -1.06 8.64 3.42
CA PRO A 36 -0.05 9.11 4.34
C PRO A 36 -0.69 9.94 5.47
N PRO A 37 -0.14 9.91 6.70
CA PRO A 37 -0.59 10.79 7.77
C PRO A 37 -0.52 12.25 7.31
N ARG A 38 -1.67 12.93 7.32
CA ARG A 38 -1.74 14.35 6.94
C ARG A 38 -1.65 15.19 8.19
N ILE A 39 -0.58 15.98 8.29
CA ILE A 39 -0.46 17.04 9.29
C ILE A 39 -0.76 18.38 8.63
N GLN A 40 -1.41 19.27 9.37
CA GLN A 40 -1.67 20.63 8.90
C GLN A 40 -0.41 21.46 9.18
N VAL A 41 0.18 22.01 8.12
CA VAL A 41 1.34 22.90 8.21
C VAL A 41 0.85 24.32 7.93
N THR A 42 1.10 25.22 8.86
CA THR A 42 0.76 26.64 8.74
C THR A 42 2.03 27.46 8.80
N GLU A 43 2.35 28.16 7.72
CA GLU A 43 3.51 29.04 7.62
C GLU A 43 3.04 30.49 7.43
N PRO A 44 3.64 31.46 8.15
CA PRO A 44 3.35 32.87 7.92
C PRO A 44 3.90 33.30 6.56
N VAL A 45 3.07 33.99 5.76
CA VAL A 45 3.48 34.58 4.49
C VAL A 45 3.73 36.07 4.70
N THR A 46 4.87 36.57 4.23
CA THR A 46 5.12 38.02 4.14
C THR A 46 4.45 38.54 2.88
N LEU A 47 3.49 39.46 3.03
CA LEU A 47 2.87 40.15 1.90
C LEU A 47 3.66 41.45 1.65
N ASP A 48 4.37 41.53 0.53
CA ASP A 48 4.94 42.79 0.05
C ASP A 48 3.84 43.61 -0.63
N LEU A 49 3.68 44.87 -0.21
CA LEU A 49 2.79 45.84 -0.85
C LEU A 49 3.65 46.78 -1.69
N GLU A 50 3.48 46.77 -3.01
CA GLU A 50 4.06 47.74 -3.97
C GLU A 50 3.13 48.94 -4.16
#